data_AF-A0A529KPQ4-F1
#
_entry.id   AF-A0A529KPQ4-F1
#
_cell.length_a   1.000
_cell.length_b   1.000
_cell.length_c   1.000
_cell.angle_alpha   90.00
_cell.angle_beta   90.00
_cell.angle_gamma   90.00
#
_symmetry.space_group_name_H-M   'P 1'
#
loop_
_entity.id
_entity.type
_entity.pdbx_description
1 polymer ?
#
loop_
_entity_poly.entity_id
_entity_poly.type
_entity_poly.pdbx_seq_one_letter_code
_entity_poly.pdbx_strand_id
1 'polypeptide(L)'
;ISYASEREDWIQNMVSGGLGICFIPEFSAVIPGLQVRPVVDPEVWREVCLVVVAGRRFSPAASAFVSSVKAHGWPMSAMPLAVHKTAA
;
A
#
# COMPACT_ATOMS: atom_id res chain seq x y z
N ILE A 1 23.23 12.23 -1.48
CA ILE A 1 22.49 12.64 -0.25
C ILE A 1 21.15 11.92 -0.29
N SER A 2 20.72 11.31 0.81
CA SER A 2 19.40 10.67 0.93
C SER A 2 18.52 11.48 1.87
N TYR A 3 17.29 11.75 1.45
CA TYR A 3 16.27 12.37 2.29
C TYR A 3 15.39 11.28 2.92
N ALA A 4 14.91 11.51 4.14
CA ALA A 4 14.05 10.57 4.85
C ALA A 4 12.97 11.30 5.64
N SER A 5 11.80 10.68 5.75
CA SER A 5 10.70 11.13 6.60
C SER A 5 9.81 9.93 6.93
N GLU A 6 9.18 9.95 8.10
CA GLU A 6 8.11 9.01 8.47
C GLU A 6 6.78 9.36 7.77
N ARG A 7 6.68 10.58 7.24
CA ARG A 7 5.49 11.12 6.60
C ARG A 7 5.56 10.95 5.09
N GLU A 8 4.77 10.01 4.58
CA GLU A 8 4.69 9.69 3.15
C GLU A 8 4.25 10.90 2.29
N ASP A 9 3.39 11.77 2.83
CA ASP A 9 2.98 13.01 2.16
C ASP A 9 4.15 14.00 1.99
N TRP A 10 5.08 14.06 2.96
CA TRP A 10 6.28 14.89 2.84
C TRP A 10 7.25 14.32 1.82
N ILE A 11 7.40 13.00 1.76
CA ILE A 11 8.22 12.34 0.74
C ILE A 11 7.71 12.69 -0.67
N GLN A 12 6.40 12.57 -0.91
CA GLN A 12 5.82 12.89 -2.21
C GLN A 12 5.97 14.37 -2.57
N ASN A 13 5.82 15.29 -1.59
CA ASN A 13 6.06 16.71 -1.82
C ASN A 13 7.53 17.03 -2.14
N MET A 14 8.48 16.34 -1.52
CA MET A 14 9.90 16.48 -1.87
C MET A 14 10.17 16.03 -3.31
N VAL A 15 9.60 14.90 -3.73
CA VAL A 15 9.72 14.43 -5.13
C VAL A 15 9.08 15.42 -6.10
N SER A 16 7.87 15.91 -5.78
CA SER A 16 7.18 16.94 -6.57
C SER A 16 8.00 18.24 -6.68
N GLY A 17 8.72 18.62 -5.61
CA GLY A 17 9.65 19.74 -5.58
C GLY A 17 10.98 19.50 -6.30
N GLY A 18 11.20 18.33 -6.90
CA GLY A 18 12.40 18.01 -7.65
C GLY A 18 13.59 17.54 -6.80
N LEU A 19 13.39 17.17 -5.53
CA LEU A 19 14.48 16.71 -4.64
C LEU A 19 14.91 15.26 -4.90
N GLY A 20 14.37 14.59 -5.92
CA GLY A 20 14.78 13.25 -6.33
C GLY A 20 13.58 12.37 -6.71
N ILE A 21 13.71 11.07 -6.43
CA ILE A 21 12.68 10.04 -6.63
C ILE A 21 12.51 9.21 -5.35
N CYS A 22 11.39 8.50 -5.22
CA CYS A 22 11.18 7.53 -4.15
C CYS A 22 10.47 6.27 -4.66
N PHE A 23 10.63 5.16 -3.93
CA PHE A 23 9.78 3.99 -4.07
C PHE A 23 8.59 4.14 -3.14
N ILE A 24 7.39 3.85 -3.64
CA ILE A 24 6.14 3.99 -2.90
C ILE A 24 5.15 2.91 -3.35
N PRO A 25 4.30 2.37 -2.47
CA PRO A 25 3.22 1.47 -2.86
C PRO A 25 2.28 2.12 -3.87
N GLU A 26 1.79 1.35 -4.84
CA GLU A 26 0.94 1.84 -5.94
C GLU A 26 -0.25 2.69 -5.46
N PHE A 27 -0.94 2.22 -4.41
CA PHE A 27 -2.13 2.89 -3.88
C PHE A 27 -1.84 4.00 -2.86
N SER A 28 -0.58 4.34 -2.64
CA SER A 28 -0.17 5.42 -1.71
C SER A 28 0.14 6.74 -2.42
N ALA A 29 0.32 6.75 -3.75
CA ALA A 29 0.57 7.98 -4.50
C ALA A 29 -0.70 8.85 -4.53
N VAL A 30 -0.67 10.01 -3.89
CA VAL A 30 -1.85 10.89 -3.71
C VAL A 30 -1.61 12.34 -4.11
N ILE A 31 -0.36 12.77 -4.30
CA ILE A 31 -0.06 14.16 -4.73
C ILE A 31 -0.35 14.32 -6.23
N PRO A 32 -1.22 15.27 -6.63
CA PRO A 32 -1.51 15.52 -8.04
C PRO A 32 -0.26 15.92 -8.83
N GLY A 33 -0.14 15.43 -10.06
CA GLY A 33 0.97 15.75 -10.96
C GLY A 33 2.24 14.94 -10.71
N LEU A 34 2.32 14.16 -9.63
CA LEU A 34 3.42 13.23 -9.39
C LEU A 34 3.44 12.17 -10.49
N GLN A 35 4.58 12.02 -11.16
CA GLN A 35 4.76 10.96 -12.15
C GLN A 35 5.08 9.65 -11.43
N VAL A 36 4.30 8.62 -11.71
CA VAL A 36 4.49 7.28 -11.16
C VAL A 36 4.88 6.31 -12.27
N ARG A 37 5.80 5.39 -11.96
CA ARG A 37 6.20 4.33 -12.86
C ARG A 37 6.35 3.02 -12.08
N PRO A 38 5.80 1.90 -12.57
CA PRO A 38 5.97 0.61 -11.92
C PRO A 38 7.42 0.14 -11.99
N VAL A 39 7.84 -0.57 -10.96
CA VAL A 39 9.14 -1.24 -10.88
C VAL A 39 8.92 -2.69 -11.29
N VAL A 40 9.50 -3.07 -12.44
CA VAL A 40 9.19 -4.35 -13.10
C VAL A 40 10.23 -5.42 -12.80
N ASP A 41 11.52 -5.05 -12.81
CA ASP A 41 12.63 -5.98 -12.59
C ASP A 41 13.70 -5.34 -11.69
N PRO A 42 13.83 -5.77 -10.42
CA PRO A 42 12.98 -6.76 -9.75
C PRO A 42 11.59 -6.20 -9.45
N GLU A 43 10.57 -7.04 -9.50
CA GLU A 43 9.23 -6.69 -9.02
C GLU A 43 9.28 -6.37 -7.51
N VAL A 44 8.63 -5.27 -7.12
CA VAL A 44 8.48 -4.87 -5.72
C VAL A 44 7.02 -4.93 -5.33
N TRP A 45 6.71 -5.82 -4.39
CA TRP A 45 5.35 -6.06 -3.91
C TRP A 45 5.29 -6.13 -2.39
N ARG A 46 4.09 -5.94 -1.84
CA ARG A 46 3.80 -6.18 -0.42
C ARG A 46 2.37 -6.71 -0.27
N GLU A 47 2.18 -7.61 0.69
CA GLU A 47 0.85 -8.07 1.06
C GLU A 47 0.26 -7.17 2.15
N VAL A 48 -1.02 -6.81 2.01
CA VAL A 48 -1.76 -6.06 3.04
C VAL A 48 -2.82 -6.98 3.63
N CYS A 49 -2.65 -7.31 4.91
CA CYS A 49 -3.49 -8.29 5.59
C CYS A 49 -4.38 -7.61 6.65
N LEU A 50 -5.63 -8.06 6.74
CA LEU A 50 -6.46 -7.83 7.92
C LEU A 50 -6.19 -8.96 8.92
N VAL A 51 -5.51 -8.64 10.02
CA VAL A 51 -5.16 -9.60 11.08
C VAL A 51 -6.03 -9.42 12.32
N VAL A 52 -6.34 -10.53 12.98
CA VAL A 52 -7.12 -10.56 14.22
C VAL A 52 -6.51 -11.54 15.22
N VAL A 53 -6.70 -11.29 16.51
CA VAL A 53 -6.25 -12.22 17.56
C VAL A 53 -7.12 -13.47 17.54
N ALA A 54 -6.49 -14.64 17.36
CA ALA A 54 -7.17 -15.93 17.37
C ALA A 54 -7.96 -16.16 18.67
N GLY A 55 -9.13 -16.80 18.56
CA GLY A 55 -9.98 -17.13 19.71
C GLY A 55 -10.73 -15.95 20.34
N ARG A 56 -10.51 -14.70 19.90
CA ARG A 56 -11.30 -13.56 20.36
C ARG A 56 -12.60 -13.45 19.57
N ARG A 57 -13.73 -13.45 20.29
CA ARG A 57 -15.01 -13.05 19.70
C ARG A 57 -14.95 -11.58 19.31
N PHE A 58 -15.36 -11.27 18.08
CA PHE A 58 -15.48 -9.88 17.63
C PHE A 58 -16.55 -9.14 18.42
N SER A 59 -16.26 -7.89 18.76
CA SER A 59 -17.30 -6.93 19.12
C SER A 59 -18.20 -6.67 17.90
N PRO A 60 -19.43 -6.15 18.08
CA PRO A 60 -20.27 -5.77 16.95
C PRO A 60 -19.56 -4.83 15.95
N ALA A 61 -18.80 -3.85 16.46
CA ALA A 61 -18.03 -2.92 15.63
C ALA A 61 -16.92 -3.62 14.83
N ALA A 62 -16.14 -4.51 15.46
CA ALA A 62 -15.10 -5.26 14.77
C ALA A 62 -15.68 -6.20 13.71
N SER A 63 -16.82 -6.86 14.02
CA SER A 63 -17.52 -7.71 13.05
C SER A 63 -18.01 -6.90 11.86
N ALA A 64 -18.57 -5.72 12.08
CA ALA A 64 -19.01 -4.83 11.00
C ALA A 64 -17.83 -4.39 10.13
N PHE A 65 -16.70 -4.01 10.74
CA PHE A 65 -15.49 -3.61 10.01
C PHE A 65 -14.94 -4.76 9.16
N VAL A 66 -14.81 -5.97 9.72
CA VAL A 66 -14.34 -7.15 8.98
C VAL A 66 -15.27 -7.46 7.80
N SER A 67 -16.59 -7.41 8.01
CA SER A 67 -17.56 -7.60 6.92
C SER A 67 -17.41 -6.55 5.83
N SER A 68 -17.24 -5.27 6.19
CA SER A 68 -17.03 -4.18 5.23
C SER A 68 -15.72 -4.33 4.45
N VAL A 69 -14.62 -4.69 5.11
CA VAL A 69 -13.32 -4.94 4.45
C VAL A 69 -13.41 -6.11 3.47
N LYS A 70 -14.12 -7.19 3.83
CA LYS A 70 -14.34 -8.34 2.94
C LYS A 70 -15.24 -8.03 1.75
N ALA A 71 -16.25 -7.18 1.94
CA ALA A 71 -17.17 -6.78 0.88
C ALA A 71 -16.61 -5.66 0.00
N HIS A 72 -15.52 -5.01 0.41
CA HIS A 72 -14.90 -3.95 -0.36
C HIS A 72 -14.30 -4.49 -1.65
N GLY A 73 -14.65 -3.88 -2.79
CA GLY A 73 -14.09 -4.21 -4.09
C GLY A 73 -12.69 -3.60 -4.24
N TRP A 74 -11.71 -4.21 -3.58
CA TRP A 74 -10.31 -3.77 -3.63
C TRP A 74 -9.84 -3.63 -5.09
N PRO A 75 -9.18 -2.51 -5.45
CA PRO A 75 -8.70 -2.32 -6.80
C PRO A 75 -7.63 -3.37 -7.13
N MET A 76 -7.68 -3.90 -8.35
CA MET A 76 -6.57 -4.70 -8.86
C MET A 76 -5.36 -3.80 -9.10
N SER A 77 -4.16 -4.32 -8.82
CA SER A 77 -2.93 -3.66 -9.23
C SER A 77 -2.92 -3.46 -10.75
N ALA A 78 -2.35 -2.34 -11.20
CA ALA A 78 -2.09 -2.09 -12.61
C ALA A 78 -1.02 -3.06 -13.17
N MET A 79 -0.23 -3.69 -12.29
CA MET A 79 0.68 -4.78 -12.66
C MET A 79 -0.04 -6.13 -12.56
N PRO A 80 0.12 -7.03 -13.54
CA PRO A 80 -0.37 -8.40 -13.41
C PRO A 80 0.26 -9.03 -12.17
N LEU A 81 -0.56 -9.55 -11.24
CA LEU A 81 -0.06 -10.23 -10.06
C LEU A 81 0.85 -11.38 -10.50
N ALA A 82 2.14 -11.33 -10.13
CA ALA A 82 2.89 -12.56 -10.01
C ALA A 82 2.25 -13.40 -8.89
N VAL A 83 2.26 -14.72 -9.03
CA VAL A 83 1.78 -15.62 -7.97
C VAL A 83 2.78 -15.54 -6.82
N HIS A 84 2.49 -14.67 -5.86
CA HIS A 84 3.27 -14.55 -4.64
C HIS A 84 2.88 -15.66 -3.67
N LYS A 85 3.86 -16.43 -3.20
CA LYS A 85 3.64 -17.40 -2.12
C LYS A 85 3.49 -16.62 -0.82
N THR A 86 2.30 -16.62 -0.23
CA THR A 86 2.06 -16.15 1.13
C THR A 86 2.94 -16.95 2.09
N ALA A 87 3.72 -16.27 2.93
CA ALA A 87 4.37 -16.91 4.06
C ALA A 87 3.31 -17.13 5.16
N ALA A 88 2.98 -18.40 5.41
CA ALA A 88 2.08 -18.81 6.49
C ALA A 88 2.75 -18.70 7.86
#